data_AF-A0A444IVK1-F1
#
_entry.id   AF-A0A444IVK1-F1
#
_cell.length_a   1.000
_cell.length_b   1.000
_cell.length_c   1.000
_cell.angle_alpha   90.00
_cell.angle_beta   90.00
_cell.angle_gamma   90.00
#
_symmetry.space_group_name_H-M   'P 1'
#
loop_
_entity.id
_entity.type
_entity.pdbx_description
1 polymer ?
#
loop_
_entity_poly.entity_id
_entity_poly.type
_entity_poly.pdbx_seq_one_letter_code
_entity_poly.pdbx_strand_id
1 'polypeptide(L)'
;MPVYVWKGKNTLGNTIKGEIEAGNETAVLAQLKRLRIQNAKIKEKPADMFANVAFLQPKVTGKDIVVFTRQMSTMIDAGLPLVQSLQILSNQQENPTFKRALLAIVNDVETGTTLADGMRKHPKVFDPLFANMIEAGEVGGILDTILSRLADFKEKSMALQKKIKGAMTYPTICLFIAILILAVILIFVIPVFEEMFASMGSALPAPTQFVVDASEFAQTNIFYLIGAVVVAALSLKKSMPQRREN
;
A
#
# COMPACT_ATOMS: atom_id res chain seq x y z
N MET A 1 -21.56 -4.42 16.86
CA MET A 1 -21.75 -4.91 18.26
C MET A 1 -20.45 -5.58 18.69
N PRO A 2 -20.16 -5.83 19.97
CA PRO A 2 -18.90 -6.45 20.36
C PRO A 2 -18.79 -7.87 19.81
N VAL A 3 -17.59 -8.22 19.31
CA VAL A 3 -17.29 -9.55 18.78
C VAL A 3 -16.60 -10.35 19.88
N TYR A 4 -17.14 -11.52 20.22
CA TYR A 4 -16.57 -12.42 21.21
C TYR A 4 -15.91 -13.60 20.51
N VAL A 5 -14.66 -13.89 20.89
CA VAL A 5 -13.96 -15.08 20.45
C VAL A 5 -14.20 -16.17 21.49
N TRP A 6 -14.63 -17.35 21.03
CA TRP A 6 -14.91 -18.47 21.91
C TRP A 6 -14.13 -19.72 21.48
N LYS A 7 -13.76 -20.54 22.46
CA LYS A 7 -13.15 -21.86 22.26
C LYS A 7 -13.88 -22.86 23.12
N GLY A 8 -14.49 -23.87 22.51
CA GLY A 8 -15.27 -24.90 23.20
C GLY A 8 -15.12 -26.27 22.56
N LYS A 9 -15.69 -27.29 23.18
CA LYS A 9 -15.70 -28.66 22.65
C LYS A 9 -17.08 -28.98 22.10
N ASN A 10 -17.15 -29.53 20.89
CA ASN A 10 -18.37 -30.10 20.36
C ASN A 10 -18.66 -31.45 21.06
N THR A 11 -19.88 -31.96 20.92
CA THR A 11 -20.36 -33.27 21.40
C THR A 11 -19.45 -34.46 21.03
N LEU A 12 -18.64 -34.32 19.97
CA LEU A 12 -17.64 -35.30 19.52
C LEU A 12 -16.26 -35.17 20.21
N GLY A 13 -16.14 -34.32 21.24
CA GLY A 13 -14.88 -34.06 21.96
C GLY A 13 -13.89 -33.12 21.25
N ASN A 14 -14.15 -32.79 19.98
CA ASN A 14 -13.30 -31.91 19.17
C ASN A 14 -13.39 -30.45 19.64
N THR A 15 -12.22 -29.83 19.78
CA THR A 15 -12.14 -28.41 20.17
C THR A 15 -12.35 -27.53 18.95
N ILE A 16 -13.44 -26.77 18.95
CA ILE A 16 -13.78 -25.81 17.92
C ILE A 16 -13.63 -24.38 18.45
N LYS A 17 -13.22 -23.48 17.56
CA LYS A 17 -13.02 -22.07 17.83
C LYS A 17 -13.87 -21.28 16.85
N GLY A 18 -14.43 -20.16 17.28
CA GLY A 18 -15.21 -19.29 16.43
C GLY A 18 -15.30 -17.88 16.98
N GLU A 19 -15.74 -16.96 16.13
CA GLU A 19 -16.12 -15.61 16.51
C GLU A 19 -17.64 -15.50 16.45
N ILE A 20 -18.24 -14.82 17.42
CA ILE A 20 -19.68 -14.59 17.45
C ILE A 20 -19.96 -13.16 17.91
N GLU A 21 -20.81 -12.48 17.15
CA GLU A 21 -21.22 -11.12 17.45
C GLU A 21 -22.48 -11.17 18.33
N ALA A 22 -22.40 -10.59 19.53
CA ALA A 22 -23.52 -10.59 20.48
C ALA A 22 -23.46 -9.36 21.38
N GLY A 23 -24.61 -8.92 21.91
CA GLY A 23 -24.68 -7.74 22.78
C GLY A 23 -24.05 -7.93 24.16
N ASN A 24 -23.95 -9.16 24.65
CA ASN A 24 -23.36 -9.49 25.96
C ASN A 24 -22.86 -10.93 26.01
N GLU A 25 -21.98 -11.25 26.97
CA GLU A 25 -21.43 -12.60 27.18
C GLU A 25 -22.54 -13.65 27.42
N THR A 26 -23.65 -13.26 28.05
CA THR A 26 -24.80 -14.13 28.28
C THR A 26 -25.48 -14.57 26.98
N ALA A 27 -25.58 -13.69 25.99
CA ALA A 27 -26.12 -13.98 24.66
C ALA A 27 -25.18 -14.89 23.87
N VAL A 28 -23.87 -14.72 24.02
CA VAL A 28 -22.86 -15.65 23.48
C VAL A 28 -23.05 -17.04 24.06
N LEU A 29 -23.14 -17.17 25.39
CA LEU A 29 -23.39 -18.46 26.06
C LEU A 29 -24.69 -19.11 25.59
N ALA A 30 -25.76 -18.33 25.41
CA ALA A 30 -27.04 -18.84 24.94
C ALA A 30 -26.95 -19.40 23.51
N GLN A 31 -26.21 -18.72 22.61
CA GLN A 31 -25.98 -19.19 21.25
C GLN A 31 -25.06 -20.43 21.21
N LEU A 32 -23.99 -20.46 22.02
CA LEU A 32 -23.08 -21.60 22.09
C LEU A 32 -23.75 -22.86 22.68
N LYS A 33 -24.67 -22.70 23.63
CA LYS A 33 -25.50 -23.80 24.15
C LYS A 33 -26.43 -24.37 23.07
N ARG A 34 -27.04 -23.52 22.22
CA ARG A 34 -27.85 -23.98 21.06
C ARG A 34 -27.03 -24.81 20.08
N LEU A 35 -25.76 -24.45 19.90
CA LEU A 35 -24.81 -25.18 19.05
C LEU A 35 -24.21 -26.44 19.74
N ARG A 36 -24.69 -26.82 20.94
CA ARG A 36 -24.21 -27.96 21.73
C ARG A 36 -22.70 -27.91 22.04
N ILE A 37 -22.17 -26.70 22.21
CA ILE A 37 -20.76 -26.47 22.52
C ILE A 37 -20.60 -26.46 24.04
N GLN A 38 -19.81 -27.39 24.55
CA GLN A 38 -19.53 -27.53 25.98
C GLN A 38 -18.19 -26.87 26.34
N ASN A 39 -18.07 -26.40 27.59
CA ASN A 39 -16.84 -25.77 28.13
C ASN A 39 -16.31 -24.60 27.28
N ALA A 40 -17.21 -23.72 26.83
CA ALA A 40 -16.83 -22.54 26.07
C ALA A 40 -16.08 -21.54 26.96
N LYS A 41 -14.80 -21.31 26.67
CA LYS A 41 -14.07 -20.14 27.15
C LYS A 41 -14.38 -18.99 26.22
N ILE A 42 -15.02 -17.95 26.75
CA ILE A 42 -15.39 -16.74 26.03
C ILE A 42 -14.39 -15.66 26.40
N LYS A 43 -13.86 -14.97 25.39
CA LYS A 43 -13.09 -13.76 25.57
C LYS A 43 -13.68 -12.72 24.65
N GLU A 44 -13.99 -11.55 25.19
CA GLU A 44 -14.23 -10.38 24.36
C GLU A 44 -12.98 -10.17 23.51
N LYS A 45 -13.15 -10.02 22.18
CA LYS A 45 -12.02 -9.66 21.32
C LYS A 45 -11.57 -8.28 21.83
N PRO A 46 -10.34 -8.14 22.37
CA PRO A 46 -9.89 -6.83 22.79
C PRO A 46 -10.05 -5.92 21.58
N ALA A 47 -10.76 -4.80 21.75
CA ALA A 47 -10.83 -3.78 20.71
C ALA A 47 -9.39 -3.55 20.25
N ASP A 48 -9.09 -3.77 18.97
CA ASP A 48 -7.73 -3.70 18.45
C ASP A 48 -7.18 -2.31 18.79
N MET A 49 -6.39 -2.21 19.86
CA MET A 49 -5.82 -0.94 20.31
C MET A 49 -4.93 -0.33 19.22
N PHE A 50 -4.47 -1.17 18.28
CA PHE A 50 -3.72 -0.79 17.09
C PHE A 50 -4.58 -0.37 15.90
N ALA A 51 -5.90 -0.67 15.88
CA ALA A 51 -6.80 -0.24 14.79
C ALA A 51 -6.99 1.29 14.74
N ASN A 52 -6.75 1.98 15.85
CA ASN A 52 -6.79 3.45 15.96
C ASN A 52 -5.42 4.12 15.82
N VAL A 53 -4.33 3.35 15.67
CA VAL A 53 -3.00 3.93 15.42
C VAL A 53 -2.90 4.25 13.93
N ALA A 54 -3.08 5.52 13.57
CA ALA A 54 -3.10 6.00 12.18
C ALA A 54 -1.86 5.60 11.36
N PHE A 55 -0.72 5.31 12.00
CA PHE A 55 0.51 4.87 11.33
C PHE A 55 0.49 3.39 10.91
N LEU A 56 -0.25 2.53 11.61
CA LEU A 56 -0.32 1.08 11.33
C LEU A 56 -1.43 0.71 10.34
N GLN A 57 -2.24 1.68 9.95
CA GLN A 57 -3.33 1.44 9.01
C GLN A 57 -2.81 1.22 7.58
N PRO A 58 -3.36 0.22 6.85
CA PRO A 58 -2.96 -0.03 5.47
C PRO A 58 -3.30 1.20 4.61
N LYS A 59 -2.32 1.67 3.85
CA LYS A 59 -2.55 2.77 2.90
C LYS A 59 -3.47 2.29 1.78
N VAL A 60 -4.36 3.18 1.34
CA VAL A 60 -5.17 2.93 0.15
C VAL A 60 -4.24 2.89 -1.06
N THR A 61 -4.36 1.86 -1.88
CA THR A 61 -3.53 1.71 -3.07
C THR A 61 -4.23 2.31 -4.27
N GLY A 62 -3.47 2.75 -5.29
CA GLY A 62 -4.05 3.19 -6.55
C GLY A 62 -4.90 2.10 -7.24
N LYS A 63 -4.61 0.81 -6.95
CA LYS A 63 -5.40 -0.32 -7.44
C LYS A 63 -6.81 -0.31 -6.86
N ASP A 64 -6.92 -0.06 -5.57
CA ASP A 64 -8.20 0.01 -4.88
C ASP A 64 -9.07 1.12 -5.48
N ILE A 65 -8.49 2.30 -5.73
CA ILE A 65 -9.19 3.44 -6.33
C ILE A 65 -9.62 3.15 -7.77
N VAL A 66 -8.76 2.54 -8.60
CA VAL A 66 -9.11 2.16 -9.99
C VAL A 66 -10.28 1.18 -10.02
N VAL A 67 -10.19 0.10 -9.23
CA VAL A 67 -11.23 -0.93 -9.19
C VAL A 67 -12.54 -0.33 -8.70
N PHE A 68 -12.49 0.45 -7.61
CA PHE A 68 -13.66 1.17 -7.11
C PHE A 68 -14.29 2.08 -8.17
N THR A 69 -13.49 2.90 -8.86
CA THR A 69 -13.99 3.86 -9.84
C THR A 69 -14.63 3.15 -11.04
N ARG A 70 -14.02 2.06 -11.52
CA ARG A 70 -14.59 1.25 -12.61
C ARG A 70 -15.89 0.59 -12.19
N GLN A 71 -15.93 -0.06 -11.03
CA GLN A 71 -17.14 -0.72 -10.54
C GLN A 71 -18.26 0.29 -10.28
N MET A 72 -17.94 1.45 -9.71
CA MET A 72 -18.88 2.54 -9.51
C MET A 72 -19.45 3.02 -10.85
N SER A 73 -18.60 3.28 -11.83
CA SER A 73 -19.03 3.64 -13.19
C SER A 73 -19.99 2.60 -13.79
N THR A 74 -19.66 1.31 -13.70
CA THR A 74 -20.52 0.24 -14.24
C THR A 74 -21.87 0.16 -13.53
N MET A 75 -21.92 0.35 -12.21
CA MET A 75 -23.19 0.32 -11.48
C MET A 75 -24.07 1.52 -11.78
N ILE A 76 -23.48 2.72 -11.89
CA ILE A 76 -24.21 3.95 -12.23
C ILE A 76 -24.71 3.91 -13.67
N ASP A 77 -23.89 3.42 -14.61
CA ASP A 77 -24.30 3.22 -16.02
C ASP A 77 -25.44 2.19 -16.14
N ALA A 78 -25.45 1.17 -15.29
CA ALA A 78 -26.55 0.21 -15.17
C ALA A 78 -27.81 0.76 -14.47
N GLY A 79 -27.80 2.04 -14.06
CA GLY A 79 -28.95 2.72 -13.45
C GLY A 79 -29.16 2.40 -11.97
N LEU A 80 -28.17 1.84 -11.27
CA LEU A 80 -28.30 1.63 -9.83
C LEU A 80 -28.25 2.98 -9.10
N PRO A 81 -29.07 3.17 -8.04
CA PRO A 81 -29.00 4.36 -7.19
C PRO A 81 -27.61 4.58 -6.60
N LEU A 82 -27.15 5.84 -6.62
CA LEU A 82 -25.81 6.25 -6.18
C LEU A 82 -25.42 5.71 -4.80
N VAL A 83 -26.29 5.92 -3.81
CA VAL A 83 -26.06 5.49 -2.42
C VAL A 83 -25.95 3.97 -2.35
N GLN A 84 -26.81 3.24 -3.06
CA GLN A 84 -26.78 1.79 -3.09
C GLN A 84 -25.47 1.26 -3.68
N SER A 85 -25.01 1.85 -4.80
CA SER A 85 -23.73 1.50 -5.40
C SER A 85 -22.56 1.75 -4.44
N LEU A 86 -22.50 2.92 -3.80
CA LEU A 86 -21.46 3.23 -2.80
C LEU A 86 -21.47 2.25 -1.63
N GLN A 87 -22.66 1.90 -1.13
CA GLN A 87 -22.80 0.99 0.01
C GLN A 87 -22.34 -0.43 -0.34
N ILE A 88 -22.71 -0.94 -1.52
CA ILE A 88 -22.23 -2.25 -2.01
C ILE A 88 -20.70 -2.25 -2.12
N LEU A 89 -20.13 -1.25 -2.78
CA LEU A 89 -18.68 -1.17 -3.00
C LEU A 89 -17.89 -0.98 -1.72
N SER A 90 -18.39 -0.17 -0.79
CA SER A 90 -17.78 0.02 0.53
C SER A 90 -17.73 -1.28 1.33
N ASN A 91 -18.77 -2.10 1.25
CA ASN A 91 -18.83 -3.38 1.96
C ASN A 91 -17.91 -4.44 1.36
N GLN A 92 -17.68 -4.39 0.04
CA GLN A 92 -16.77 -5.27 -0.69
C GLN A 92 -15.28 -4.92 -0.51
N GLN A 93 -14.95 -3.75 0.05
CA GLN A 93 -13.55 -3.37 0.24
C GLN A 93 -12.83 -4.23 1.28
N GLU A 94 -11.72 -4.84 0.86
CA GLU A 94 -10.79 -5.56 1.73
C GLU A 94 -9.94 -4.60 2.58
N ASN A 95 -9.62 -3.43 2.04
CA ASN A 95 -8.81 -2.43 2.73
C ASN A 95 -9.66 -1.70 3.80
N PRO A 96 -9.39 -1.89 5.11
CA PRO A 96 -10.21 -1.31 6.18
C PRO A 96 -10.14 0.22 6.25
N THR A 97 -9.06 0.84 5.74
CA THR A 97 -8.93 2.29 5.69
C THR A 97 -9.78 2.86 4.55
N PHE A 98 -9.75 2.20 3.39
CA PHE A 98 -10.60 2.61 2.28
C PHE A 98 -12.08 2.39 2.58
N LYS A 99 -12.44 1.23 3.15
CA LYS A 99 -13.79 0.92 3.61
C LYS A 99 -14.35 1.99 4.55
N ARG A 100 -13.56 2.41 5.54
CA ARG A 100 -13.97 3.48 6.48
C ARG A 100 -14.21 4.82 5.78
N ALA A 101 -13.35 5.20 4.84
CA ALA A 101 -13.55 6.42 4.06
C ALA A 101 -14.82 6.34 3.20
N LEU A 102 -15.04 5.23 2.50
CA LEU A 102 -16.24 5.04 1.69
C LEU A 102 -17.53 5.02 2.52
N LEU A 103 -17.53 4.36 3.69
CA LEU A 103 -18.69 4.36 4.59
C LEU A 103 -18.99 5.76 5.15
N ALA A 104 -17.97 6.57 5.42
CA ALA A 104 -18.17 7.96 5.80
C ALA A 104 -18.83 8.77 4.67
N ILE A 105 -18.38 8.56 3.42
CA ILE A 105 -18.97 9.18 2.23
C ILE A 105 -20.43 8.72 2.03
N VAL A 106 -20.73 7.43 2.21
CA VAL A 106 -22.11 6.91 2.16
C VAL A 106 -23.00 7.68 3.12
N ASN A 107 -22.59 7.79 4.39
CA ASN A 107 -23.36 8.51 5.40
C ASN A 107 -23.55 10.00 5.01
N ASP A 108 -22.50 10.66 4.53
CA ASP A 108 -22.58 12.06 4.11
C ASP A 108 -23.62 12.25 2.99
N VAL A 109 -23.59 11.38 1.97
CA VAL A 109 -24.53 11.44 0.85
C VAL A 109 -25.96 11.09 1.28
N GLU A 110 -26.13 10.13 2.19
CA GLU A 110 -27.43 9.80 2.78
C GLU A 110 -28.02 10.98 3.56
N THR A 111 -27.19 11.80 4.20
CA THR A 111 -27.62 13.03 4.89
C THR A 111 -27.83 14.24 3.97
N GLY A 112 -27.62 14.08 2.65
CA GLY A 112 -27.87 15.12 1.65
C GLY A 112 -26.64 15.95 1.25
N THR A 113 -25.44 15.55 1.67
CA THR A 113 -24.20 16.14 1.13
C THR A 113 -23.95 15.63 -0.29
N THR A 114 -23.33 16.44 -1.16
CA THR A 114 -22.94 15.98 -2.51
C THR A 114 -21.86 14.89 -2.43
N LEU A 115 -21.78 14.02 -3.43
CA LEU A 115 -20.71 13.01 -3.51
C LEU A 115 -19.34 13.67 -3.56
N ALA A 116 -19.21 14.75 -4.32
CA ALA A 116 -17.97 15.51 -4.44
C ALA A 116 -17.48 16.03 -3.08
N ASP A 117 -18.37 16.62 -2.27
CA ASP A 117 -18.01 17.15 -0.95
C ASP A 117 -17.67 16.05 0.04
N GLY A 118 -18.37 14.91 -0.02
CA GLY A 118 -18.00 13.71 0.74
C GLY A 118 -16.58 13.24 0.38
N MET A 119 -16.25 13.16 -0.90
CA MET A 119 -14.91 12.78 -1.37
C MET A 119 -13.83 13.79 -0.96
N ARG A 120 -14.12 15.09 -0.97
CA ARG A 120 -13.18 16.16 -0.55
C ARG A 120 -12.72 16.04 0.90
N LYS A 121 -13.54 15.47 1.79
CA LYS A 121 -13.15 15.19 3.18
C LYS A 121 -12.04 14.13 3.29
N HIS A 122 -11.77 13.38 2.21
CA HIS A 122 -10.79 12.32 2.15
C HIS A 122 -9.68 12.56 1.10
N PRO A 123 -8.88 13.66 1.21
CA PRO A 123 -7.89 14.05 0.19
C PRO A 123 -6.72 13.05 0.03
N LYS A 124 -6.52 12.17 1.02
CA LYS A 124 -5.52 11.08 0.95
C LYS A 124 -5.97 9.91 0.08
N VAL A 125 -7.25 9.87 -0.30
CA VAL A 125 -7.87 8.80 -1.09
C VAL A 125 -8.34 9.34 -2.44
N PHE A 126 -9.00 10.51 -2.43
CA PHE A 126 -9.49 11.17 -3.62
C PHE A 126 -8.75 12.50 -3.79
N ASP A 127 -7.97 12.60 -4.86
CA ASP A 127 -7.29 13.85 -5.19
C ASP A 127 -8.30 14.96 -5.59
N PRO A 128 -7.91 16.25 -5.54
CA PRO A 128 -8.82 17.35 -5.86
C PRO A 128 -9.40 17.28 -7.28
N LEU A 129 -8.62 16.76 -8.24
CA LEU A 129 -9.08 16.59 -9.61
C LEU A 129 -10.23 15.57 -9.68
N PHE A 130 -10.11 14.46 -8.94
CA PHE A 130 -11.15 13.45 -8.82
C PHE A 130 -12.44 14.05 -8.29
N ALA A 131 -12.37 14.77 -7.17
CA ALA A 131 -13.56 15.37 -6.55
C ALA A 131 -14.19 16.45 -7.45
N ASN A 132 -13.39 17.30 -8.10
CA ASN A 132 -13.89 18.35 -9.00
C ASN A 132 -14.54 17.77 -10.26
N MET A 133 -14.04 16.65 -10.78
CA MET A 133 -14.67 15.95 -11.90
C MET A 133 -16.03 15.41 -11.49
N ILE A 134 -16.13 14.76 -10.32
CA ILE A 134 -17.40 14.26 -9.77
C ILE A 134 -18.40 15.41 -9.57
N GLU A 135 -17.97 16.54 -9.02
CA GLU A 135 -18.81 17.73 -8.86
C GLU A 135 -19.38 18.20 -10.20
N ALA A 136 -18.55 18.29 -11.24
CA ALA A 136 -19.02 18.66 -12.58
C ALA A 136 -20.03 17.63 -13.14
N GLY A 137 -19.88 16.35 -12.78
CA GLY A 137 -20.82 15.29 -13.13
C GLY A 137 -22.15 15.40 -12.38
N GLU A 138 -22.12 15.70 -11.08
CA GLU A 138 -23.32 15.90 -10.26
C GLU A 138 -24.09 17.16 -10.66
N VAL A 139 -23.40 18.29 -10.80
CA VAL A 139 -24.01 19.57 -11.21
C VAL A 139 -24.54 19.52 -12.64
N GLY A 140 -23.82 18.83 -13.53
CA GLY A 140 -24.21 18.66 -14.93
C GLY A 140 -25.23 17.56 -15.19
N GLY A 141 -25.58 16.75 -14.18
CA GLY A 141 -26.46 15.59 -14.35
C GLY A 141 -25.92 14.51 -15.29
N ILE A 142 -24.59 14.43 -15.46
CA ILE A 142 -23.88 13.52 -16.38
C ILE A 142 -22.86 12.65 -15.64
N LEU A 143 -23.22 12.24 -14.41
CA LEU A 143 -22.32 11.52 -13.50
C LEU A 143 -21.87 10.17 -14.06
N ASP A 144 -22.73 9.47 -14.79
CA ASP A 144 -22.46 8.25 -15.55
C ASP A 144 -21.27 8.44 -16.51
N THR A 145 -21.32 9.48 -17.33
CA THR A 145 -20.33 9.79 -18.35
C THR A 145 -19.01 10.22 -17.70
N ILE A 146 -19.08 11.00 -16.63
CA ILE A 146 -17.90 11.46 -15.89
C ILE A 146 -17.22 10.29 -15.18
N LEU A 147 -17.97 9.42 -14.50
CA LEU A 147 -17.40 8.23 -13.83
C LEU A 147 -16.73 7.30 -14.84
N SER A 148 -17.32 7.11 -16.02
CA SER A 148 -16.73 6.32 -17.10
C SER A 148 -15.40 6.90 -17.58
N ARG A 149 -15.36 8.22 -17.85
CA ARG A 149 -14.11 8.93 -18.22
C ARG A 149 -13.06 8.86 -17.11
N LEU A 150 -13.48 8.97 -15.86
CA LEU A 150 -12.59 8.93 -14.70
C LEU A 150 -12.01 7.53 -14.50
N ALA A 151 -12.81 6.49 -14.69
CA ALA A 151 -12.37 5.09 -14.66
C ALA A 151 -11.34 4.82 -15.77
N ASP A 152 -11.65 5.21 -17.02
CA ASP A 152 -10.73 5.10 -18.15
C ASP A 152 -9.41 5.83 -17.89
N PHE A 153 -9.48 7.04 -17.33
CA PHE A 153 -8.31 7.85 -17.01
C PHE A 153 -7.45 7.17 -15.94
N LYS A 154 -8.04 6.72 -14.83
CA LYS A 154 -7.30 6.07 -13.73
C LYS A 154 -6.72 4.71 -14.19
N GLU A 155 -7.42 3.93 -15.00
CA GLU A 155 -6.90 2.70 -15.61
C GLU A 155 -5.71 2.96 -16.55
N LYS A 156 -5.84 3.92 -17.47
CA LYS A 156 -4.74 4.30 -18.38
C LYS A 156 -3.54 4.84 -17.63
N SER A 157 -3.77 5.68 -16.61
CA SER A 157 -2.72 6.20 -15.73
C SER A 157 -1.98 5.07 -15.02
N MET A 158 -2.72 4.10 -14.46
CA MET A 158 -2.12 2.93 -13.82
C MET A 158 -1.33 2.05 -14.80
N ALA A 159 -1.88 1.82 -16.00
CA ALA A 159 -1.20 1.03 -17.03
C ALA A 159 0.11 1.70 -17.46
N LEU A 160 0.11 3.03 -17.61
CA LEU A 160 1.30 3.81 -17.90
C LEU A 160 2.33 3.70 -16.77
N GLN A 161 1.92 3.87 -15.52
CA GLN A 161 2.79 3.72 -14.36
C GLN A 161 3.40 2.32 -14.27
N LYS A 162 2.60 1.28 -14.54
CA LYS A 162 3.08 -0.11 -14.59
C LYS A 162 4.11 -0.31 -15.71
N LYS A 163 3.88 0.29 -16.88
CA LYS A 163 4.81 0.22 -18.03
C LYS A 163 6.13 0.92 -17.72
N ILE A 164 6.09 2.12 -17.14
CA ILE A 164 7.28 2.86 -16.70
C ILE A 164 8.07 2.05 -15.67
N LYS A 165 7.40 1.54 -14.64
CA LYS A 165 8.05 0.73 -13.60
C LYS A 165 8.66 -0.55 -14.17
N GLY A 166 7.98 -1.19 -15.12
CA GLY A 166 8.52 -2.34 -15.86
C GLY A 166 9.79 -1.98 -16.62
N ALA A 167 9.77 -0.90 -17.43
CA ALA A 167 10.92 -0.46 -18.20
C ALA A 167 12.14 -0.07 -17.34
N MET A 168 11.91 0.49 -16.15
CA MET A 168 12.97 0.87 -15.19
C MET A 168 13.59 -0.32 -14.45
N THR A 169 12.98 -1.51 -14.51
CA THR A 169 13.47 -2.69 -13.77
C THR A 169 14.84 -3.14 -14.27
N TYR A 170 15.03 -3.25 -15.59
CA TYR A 170 16.31 -3.68 -16.17
C TYR A 170 17.46 -2.68 -15.91
N PRO A 171 17.31 -1.37 -16.17
CA PRO A 171 18.34 -0.38 -15.83
C PRO A 171 18.73 -0.39 -14.35
N THR A 172 17.75 -0.56 -13.45
CA THR A 172 18.02 -0.60 -12.00
C THR A 172 18.86 -1.82 -11.61
N ILE A 173 18.54 -3.00 -12.17
CA ILE A 173 19.31 -4.23 -11.92
C ILE A 173 20.73 -4.12 -12.50
N CYS A 174 20.86 -3.62 -13.73
CA CYS A 174 22.16 -3.43 -14.37
C CYS A 174 23.05 -2.47 -13.57
N LEU A 175 22.50 -1.33 -13.14
CA LEU A 175 23.21 -0.37 -12.29
C LEU A 175 23.64 -0.99 -10.96
N PHE A 176 22.76 -1.76 -10.32
CA PHE A 176 23.08 -2.44 -9.06
C PHE A 176 24.25 -3.43 -9.23
N ILE A 177 24.23 -4.24 -10.29
CA ILE A 177 25.32 -5.19 -10.58
C ILE A 177 26.63 -4.45 -10.90
N ALA A 178 26.57 -3.37 -11.69
CA ALA A 178 27.76 -2.58 -12.02
C ALA A 178 28.42 -1.99 -10.76
N ILE A 179 27.63 -1.45 -9.83
CA ILE A 179 28.14 -0.93 -8.55
C ILE A 179 28.72 -2.04 -7.68
N LEU A 180 28.09 -3.22 -7.64
CA LEU A 180 28.59 -4.37 -6.90
C LEU A 180 29.96 -4.82 -7.44
N ILE A 181 30.09 -4.96 -8.76
CA ILE A 181 31.37 -5.34 -9.39
C ILE A 181 32.46 -4.30 -9.08
N LEU A 182 32.13 -3.01 -9.20
CA LEU A 182 33.07 -1.95 -8.88
C LEU A 182 33.53 -2.02 -7.42
N ALA A 183 32.62 -2.25 -6.47
CA ALA A 183 32.95 -2.39 -5.06
C ALA A 183 33.89 -3.58 -4.81
N VAL A 184 33.65 -4.72 -5.44
CA VAL A 184 34.54 -5.90 -5.32
C VAL A 184 35.95 -5.59 -5.83
N ILE A 185 36.07 -4.89 -6.95
CA ILE A 185 37.37 -4.50 -7.51
C ILE A 185 38.11 -3.54 -6.55
N LEU A 186 37.42 -2.54 -6.02
CA LEU A 186 38.00 -1.60 -5.05
C LEU A 186 38.49 -2.32 -3.78
N ILE A 187 37.67 -3.18 -3.18
CA ILE A 187 37.96 -3.79 -1.87
C ILE A 187 38.98 -4.92 -1.95
N PHE A 188 38.91 -5.76 -2.98
CA PHE A 188 39.72 -6.98 -3.04
C PHE A 188 40.84 -6.92 -4.07
N VAL A 189 40.58 -6.32 -5.24
CA VAL A 189 41.53 -6.39 -6.36
C VAL A 189 42.61 -5.32 -6.22
N ILE A 190 42.24 -4.08 -5.92
CA ILE A 190 43.19 -2.96 -5.85
C ILE A 190 44.26 -3.12 -4.74
N PRO A 191 43.94 -3.58 -3.52
CA PRO A 191 44.97 -3.79 -2.49
C PRO A 191 46.02 -4.84 -2.90
N VAL A 192 45.60 -5.89 -3.61
CA VAL A 192 46.53 -6.91 -4.13
C VAL A 192 47.49 -6.30 -5.15
N PHE A 193 47.01 -5.39 -5.99
CA PHE A 193 47.87 -4.66 -6.93
C PHE A 193 48.84 -3.73 -6.18
N GLU A 194 48.37 -3.03 -5.16
CA GLU A 194 49.21 -2.15 -4.33
C GLU A 194 50.38 -2.90 -3.67
N GLU A 195 50.09 -4.03 -3.00
CA GLU A 195 51.10 -4.89 -2.38
C GLU A 195 52.13 -5.39 -3.40
N MET A 196 51.67 -5.78 -4.60
CA MET A 196 52.53 -6.21 -5.69
C MET A 196 53.50 -5.10 -6.11
N PHE A 197 53.01 -3.87 -6.31
CA PHE A 197 53.87 -2.74 -6.70
C PHE A 197 54.84 -2.33 -5.58
N ALA A 198 54.40 -2.38 -4.32
CA ALA A 198 55.27 -2.12 -3.17
C ALA A 198 56.44 -3.10 -3.11
N SER A 199 56.21 -4.38 -3.44
CA SER A 199 57.26 -5.41 -3.48
C SER A 199 58.30 -5.20 -4.59
N MET A 200 57.98 -4.43 -5.64
CA MET A 200 58.88 -4.13 -6.76
C MET A 200 59.77 -2.89 -6.54
N GLY A 201 59.64 -2.21 -5.38
CA GLY A 201 60.54 -1.11 -4.98
C GLY A 201 60.36 0.21 -5.76
N SER A 202 59.26 0.37 -6.50
CA SER A 202 58.95 1.61 -7.24
C SER A 202 57.67 2.23 -6.71
N ALA A 203 57.66 3.56 -6.58
CA ALA A 203 56.45 4.32 -6.29
C ALA A 203 55.39 4.06 -7.37
N LEU A 204 54.12 4.00 -6.95
CA LEU A 204 52.98 3.86 -7.84
C LEU A 204 52.92 5.05 -8.81
N PRO A 205 52.73 4.83 -10.13
CA PRO A 205 52.43 5.91 -11.05
C PRO A 205 51.20 6.71 -10.60
N ALA A 206 51.19 8.02 -10.82
CA ALA A 206 50.12 8.92 -10.34
C ALA A 206 48.68 8.47 -10.66
N PRO A 207 48.36 7.88 -11.85
CA PRO A 207 47.02 7.36 -12.13
C PRO A 207 46.63 6.17 -11.24
N THR A 208 47.60 5.34 -10.83
CA THR A 208 47.38 4.18 -9.97
C THR A 208 47.19 4.61 -8.52
N GLN A 209 47.95 5.63 -8.08
CA GLN A 209 47.80 6.22 -6.74
C GLN A 209 46.39 6.79 -6.54
N PHE A 210 45.82 7.49 -7.52
CA PHE A 210 44.44 7.98 -7.45
C PHE A 210 43.40 6.87 -7.23
N VAL A 211 43.62 5.70 -7.85
CA VAL A 211 42.73 4.54 -7.71
C VAL A 211 42.87 3.89 -6.33
N VAL A 212 44.08 3.86 -5.78
CA VAL A 212 44.35 3.40 -4.41
C VAL A 212 43.69 4.35 -3.40
N ASP A 213 43.87 5.66 -3.55
CA ASP A 213 43.25 6.68 -2.67
C ASP A 213 41.71 6.59 -2.74
N ALA A 214 41.13 6.36 -3.93
CA ALA A 214 39.70 6.13 -4.11
C ALA A 214 39.23 4.81 -3.47
N SER A 215 40.09 3.79 -3.45
CA SER A 215 39.83 2.51 -2.78
C SER A 215 39.85 2.66 -1.26
N GLU A 216 40.84 3.31 -0.68
CA GLU A 216 40.91 3.57 0.77
C GLU A 216 39.71 4.37 1.27
N PHE A 217 39.27 5.37 0.48
CA PHE A 217 38.05 6.12 0.75
C PHE A 217 36.80 5.22 0.73
N ALA A 218 36.70 4.30 -0.24
CA ALA A 218 35.60 3.37 -0.38
C ALA A 218 35.58 2.29 0.73
N GLN A 219 36.75 1.80 1.15
CA GLN A 219 36.89 0.83 2.24
C GLN A 219 36.52 1.44 3.60
N THR A 220 36.94 2.69 3.86
CA THR A 220 36.63 3.40 5.10
C THR A 220 35.14 3.77 5.21
N ASN A 221 34.47 4.02 4.08
CA ASN A 221 33.07 4.47 4.04
C ASN A 221 32.09 3.46 3.44
N ILE A 222 32.42 2.16 3.49
CA ILE A 222 31.63 1.12 2.81
C ILE A 222 30.15 1.09 3.24
N PHE A 223 29.86 1.36 4.52
CA PHE A 223 28.49 1.46 5.03
C PHE A 223 27.75 2.68 4.47
N TYR A 224 28.43 3.81 4.27
CA TYR A 224 27.85 5.00 3.62
C TYR A 224 27.68 4.78 2.12
N LEU A 225 28.54 4.01 1.46
CA LEU A 225 28.44 3.68 0.05
C LEU A 225 27.28 2.72 -0.21
N ILE A 226 27.14 1.65 0.58
CA ILE A 226 25.97 0.77 0.55
C ILE A 226 24.71 1.58 0.90
N GLY A 227 24.78 2.44 1.90
CA GLY A 227 23.72 3.38 2.25
C GLY A 227 23.34 4.30 1.10
N ALA A 228 24.31 4.88 0.38
CA ALA A 228 24.11 5.76 -0.76
C ALA A 228 23.54 5.04 -1.97
N VAL A 229 23.91 3.78 -2.20
CA VAL A 229 23.35 2.93 -3.26
C VAL A 229 21.91 2.54 -2.94
N VAL A 230 21.64 2.19 -1.69
CA VAL A 230 20.27 1.94 -1.21
C VAL A 230 19.45 3.22 -1.29
N VAL A 231 19.99 4.37 -0.88
CA VAL A 231 19.34 5.67 -0.99
C VAL A 231 19.15 6.06 -2.45
N ALA A 232 20.09 5.80 -3.35
CA ALA A 232 19.97 6.09 -4.79
C ALA A 232 18.94 5.17 -5.45
N ALA A 233 18.92 3.88 -5.12
CA ALA A 233 17.90 2.94 -5.57
C ALA A 233 16.51 3.29 -5.03
N LEU A 234 16.41 3.69 -3.76
CA LEU A 234 15.17 4.19 -3.15
C LEU A 234 14.77 5.56 -3.72
N SER A 235 15.74 6.41 -4.06
CA SER A 235 15.50 7.72 -4.68
C SER A 235 15.03 7.56 -6.10
N LEU A 236 15.58 6.63 -6.89
CA LEU A 236 15.07 6.24 -8.20
C LEU A 236 13.68 5.60 -8.10
N LYS A 237 13.43 4.81 -7.04
CA LYS A 237 12.10 4.28 -6.72
C LYS A 237 11.10 5.38 -6.32
N LYS A 238 11.57 6.46 -5.69
CA LYS A 238 10.76 7.60 -5.20
C LYS A 238 10.62 8.71 -6.23
N SER A 239 11.58 8.86 -7.15
CA SER A 239 11.61 9.83 -8.25
C SER A 239 10.97 9.30 -9.53
N MET A 240 10.83 7.97 -9.65
CA MET A 240 9.79 7.40 -10.53
C MET A 240 8.46 8.02 -10.12
N PRO A 241 7.75 8.67 -11.05
CA PRO A 241 6.76 9.67 -10.71
C PRO A 241 5.53 8.99 -10.09
N GLN A 242 5.49 8.91 -8.77
CA GLN A 242 4.30 9.35 -8.05
C GLN A 242 4.14 10.82 -8.40
N ARG A 243 3.60 11.09 -9.59
CA ARG A 243 3.18 12.41 -10.02
C ARG A 243 2.06 12.78 -9.05
N ARG A 244 2.48 13.40 -7.95
CA ARG A 244 1.72 14.04 -6.89
C ARG A 244 0.21 13.85 -7.08
N GLU A 245 -0.34 12.83 -6.44
CA GLU A 245 -1.67 12.96 -5.85
C GLU A 245 -1.52 13.98 -4.72
N ASN A 246 -1.55 15.25 -5.10
CA ASN A 246 -1.92 16.38 -4.26
C ASN A 246 -3.05 17.08 -4.98
#